data_AF-A0A348Y7B1-F1
#
_entry.id   AF-A0A348Y7B1-F1
#
_cell.length_a   1.000
_cell.length_b   1.000
_cell.length_c   1.000
_cell.angle_alpha   90.00
_cell.angle_beta   90.00
_cell.angle_gamma   90.00
#
_symmetry.space_group_name_H-M   'P 1'
#
loop_
_entity.id
_entity.type
_entity.pdbx_description
1 polymer ?
#
loop_
_entity_poly.entity_id
_entity_poly.type
_entity_poly.pdbx_seq_one_letter_code
_entity_poly.pdbx_strand_id
1 'polypeptide(L)'
;MLRLKADECYNITKLLNDLDNMPALATTHSLNDYLKLPISRYREQLRQGNAQSIEVSYTHRSKPYQYSIQLTKTSCNYGGHRYWWLCPKCYQRTSTLYCAGLYVCRHCIGANYGSQLQQPIDRVFSRIAAIRARLGWQQGVIHGIGAKPRYMHSKTFDRLVNEHDRLSVEVWQSTLDKLNCTR
;
A
#
# COMPACT_ATOMS: atom_id res chain seq x y z
N MET A 1 27.53 0.44 -39.73
CA MET A 1 26.19 0.31 -40.33
C MET A 1 25.75 -1.15 -40.16
N LEU A 2 25.24 -1.53 -38.99
CA LEU A 2 24.73 -2.88 -38.72
C LEU A 2 23.20 -2.84 -38.87
N ARG A 3 22.71 -3.42 -39.97
CA ARG A 3 21.29 -3.66 -40.25
C ARG A 3 20.79 -4.70 -39.25
N LEU A 4 19.92 -4.28 -38.33
CA LEU A 4 19.09 -5.20 -37.53
C LEU A 4 18.16 -5.96 -38.49
N LYS A 5 18.03 -7.27 -38.29
CA LYS A 5 17.24 -8.17 -39.13
C LYS A 5 15.75 -7.89 -38.91
N ALA A 6 14.96 -7.94 -40.00
CA ALA A 6 13.53 -7.64 -39.99
C ALA A 6 12.70 -8.48 -38.98
N ASP A 7 13.25 -9.61 -38.52
CA ASP A 7 12.62 -10.52 -37.57
C ASP A 7 12.59 -9.98 -36.11
N GLU A 8 13.44 -9.00 -35.76
CA GLU A 8 13.42 -8.35 -34.44
C GLU A 8 12.34 -7.28 -34.33
N CYS A 9 11.93 -6.66 -35.45
CA CYS A 9 10.89 -5.62 -35.45
C CYS A 9 9.48 -6.21 -35.23
N TYR A 10 9.20 -7.42 -35.72
CA TYR A 10 7.90 -8.08 -35.56
C TYR A 10 7.59 -8.46 -34.10
N ASN A 11 8.63 -8.80 -33.32
CA ASN A 11 8.49 -9.12 -31.90
C ASN A 11 8.28 -7.87 -31.02
N ILE A 12 8.86 -6.72 -31.38
CA ILE A 12 8.67 -5.47 -30.63
C ILE A 12 7.25 -4.92 -30.85
N THR A 13 6.71 -4.98 -32.06
CA THR A 13 5.33 -4.53 -32.34
C THR A 13 4.27 -5.40 -31.66
N LYS A 14 4.56 -6.69 -31.43
CA LYS A 14 3.65 -7.60 -30.72
C LYS A 14 3.68 -7.36 -29.20
N LEU A 15 4.87 -7.15 -28.63
CA LEU A 15 5.05 -6.76 -27.23
C LEU A 15 4.42 -5.39 -26.88
N LEU A 16 4.40 -4.45 -27.83
CA LEU A 16 3.75 -3.15 -27.65
C LEU A 16 2.22 -3.24 -27.73
N ASN A 17 1.68 -4.05 -28.64
CA ASN A 17 0.22 -4.26 -28.75
C ASN A 17 -0.37 -5.10 -27.59
N ASP A 18 0.43 -5.96 -26.96
CA ASP A 18 0.00 -6.73 -25.78
C ASP A 18 -0.04 -5.87 -24.50
N LEU A 19 0.63 -4.71 -24.47
CA LEU A 19 0.47 -3.70 -23.40
C LEU A 19 -0.83 -2.89 -23.54
N ASP A 20 -1.36 -2.76 -24.77
CA ASP A 20 -2.61 -2.04 -25.05
C ASP A 20 -3.87 -2.86 -24.70
N ASN A 21 -3.71 -4.16 -24.43
CA ASN A 21 -4.78 -5.08 -24.04
C ASN A 21 -4.71 -5.51 -22.56
N MET A 22 -3.97 -4.77 -21.74
CA MET A 22 -4.07 -4.90 -20.30
C MET A 22 -5.46 -4.42 -19.85
N PRO A 23 -6.18 -5.16 -18.99
CA PRO A 23 -7.40 -4.62 -18.39
C PRO A 23 -7.06 -3.28 -17.77
N ALA A 24 -7.82 -2.23 -18.09
CA ALA A 24 -7.60 -0.87 -17.63
C ALA A 24 -7.13 -0.92 -16.17
N LEU A 25 -5.88 -0.52 -15.92
CA LEU A 25 -5.29 -0.50 -14.58
C LEU A 25 -6.33 0.16 -13.69
N ALA A 26 -6.86 -0.59 -12.72
CA ALA A 26 -7.91 -0.09 -11.86
C ALA A 26 -7.40 1.21 -11.22
N THR A 27 -7.90 2.35 -11.69
CA THR A 27 -7.52 3.71 -11.22
C THR A 27 -8.05 3.97 -9.81
N THR A 28 -8.33 2.91 -9.05
CA THR A 28 -8.79 2.97 -7.67
C THR A 28 -7.59 3.17 -6.77
N HIS A 29 -7.38 4.42 -6.37
CA HIS A 29 -6.32 4.78 -5.43
C HIS A 29 -6.59 4.20 -4.03
N SER A 30 -5.55 3.67 -3.41
CA SER A 30 -5.58 3.21 -2.03
C SER A 30 -5.28 4.35 -1.07
N LEU A 31 -5.87 4.34 0.12
CA LEU A 31 -5.47 5.23 1.22
C LEU A 31 -3.99 5.11 1.61
N ASN A 32 -3.31 4.03 1.21
CA ASN A 32 -1.88 3.85 1.45
C ASN A 32 -0.99 4.68 0.50
N ASP A 33 -1.53 5.16 -0.62
CA ASP A 33 -0.78 5.91 -1.63
C ASP A 33 -0.57 7.38 -1.22
N TYR A 34 -1.25 7.83 -0.16
CA TYR A 34 -1.24 9.21 0.31
C TYR A 34 -0.45 9.36 1.62
N LEU A 35 0.28 10.48 1.74
CA LEU A 35 0.89 10.88 3.01
C LEU A 35 -0.19 11.13 4.06
N LYS A 36 -0.02 10.53 5.24
CA LYS A 36 -1.01 10.55 6.32
C LYS A 36 -0.61 11.57 7.38
N LEU A 37 -1.56 12.39 7.82
CA LEU A 37 -1.44 13.28 8.97
C LEU A 37 -2.37 12.82 10.09
N PRO A 38 -1.96 11.82 10.89
CA PRO A 38 -2.75 11.37 12.02
C PRO A 38 -2.68 12.42 13.13
N ILE A 39 -3.81 12.66 13.80
CA ILE A 39 -3.88 13.60 14.93
C ILE A 39 -2.95 13.21 16.07
N SER A 40 -2.62 11.92 16.17
CA SER A 40 -1.66 11.37 17.12
C SER A 40 -0.27 11.99 17.03
N ARG A 41 0.10 12.54 15.86
CA ARG A 41 1.39 13.22 15.64
C ARG A 41 1.53 14.45 16.54
N TYR A 42 0.43 15.11 16.90
CA TYR A 42 0.41 16.35 17.66
C TYR A 42 -0.01 16.15 19.12
N ARG A 43 0.08 14.93 19.64
CA ARG A 43 -0.39 14.60 21.01
C ARG A 43 0.17 15.54 22.08
N GLU A 44 1.45 15.87 22.02
CA GLU A 44 2.10 16.74 23.02
C GLU A 44 1.53 18.16 22.98
N GLN A 45 1.36 18.73 21.78
CA GLN A 45 0.78 20.05 21.58
C GLN A 45 -0.70 20.09 22.02
N LEU A 46 -1.44 19.01 21.80
CA LEU A 46 -2.85 18.89 22.20
C LEU A 46 -3.05 18.71 23.72
N ARG A 47 -2.03 18.22 24.46
CA ARG A 47 -2.08 18.09 25.93
C ARG A 47 -2.15 19.45 26.63
N GLN A 48 -1.67 20.51 26.00
CA GLN A 48 -1.71 21.88 26.53
C GLN A 48 -3.13 22.48 26.55
N GLY A 49 -4.15 21.73 26.09
CA GLY A 49 -5.56 21.95 26.44
C GLY A 49 -6.34 22.96 25.61
N ASN A 50 -5.65 23.87 24.91
CA ASN A 50 -6.27 25.05 24.30
C ASN A 50 -6.11 25.17 22.77
N ALA A 51 -5.54 24.16 22.10
CA ALA A 51 -5.34 24.20 20.66
C ALA A 51 -6.68 24.12 19.91
N GLN A 52 -7.07 25.22 19.25
CA GLN A 52 -8.23 25.27 18.36
C GLN A 52 -7.87 24.90 16.91
N SER A 53 -6.61 25.10 16.52
CA SER A 53 -6.08 24.71 15.23
C SER A 53 -4.61 24.32 15.33
N ILE A 54 -4.11 23.60 14.33
CA ILE A 54 -2.69 23.25 14.20
C ILE A 54 -2.19 23.80 12.87
N GLU A 55 -1.08 24.52 12.93
CA GLU A 55 -0.37 24.95 11.74
C GLU A 55 0.41 23.78 11.12
N VAL A 56 0.23 23.60 9.82
CA VAL A 56 0.87 22.53 9.06
C VAL A 56 1.66 23.16 7.92
N SER A 57 2.95 22.86 7.86
CA SER A 57 3.84 23.23 6.77
C SER A 57 4.39 21.98 6.10
N TYR A 58 4.32 21.93 4.77
CA TYR A 58 4.85 20.83 3.96
C TYR A 58 5.10 21.26 2.52
N THR A 59 5.87 20.45 1.80
CA THR A 59 6.08 20.60 0.37
C THR A 59 5.33 19.49 -0.37
N HIS A 60 4.65 19.84 -1.46
CA HIS A 60 3.98 18.87 -2.32
C HIS A 60 4.19 19.26 -3.78
N ARG A 61 4.76 18.35 -4.57
CA ARG A 61 5.16 18.59 -5.98
C ARG A 61 5.96 19.89 -6.13
N SER A 62 6.97 20.07 -5.28
CA SER A 62 7.86 21.23 -5.24
C SER A 62 7.21 22.59 -4.92
N LYS A 63 5.95 22.60 -4.47
CA LYS A 63 5.25 23.80 -3.99
C LYS A 63 5.15 23.76 -2.45
N PRO A 64 5.54 24.83 -1.74
CA PRO A 64 5.34 24.93 -0.30
C PRO A 64 3.87 25.25 0.02
N TYR A 65 3.35 24.61 1.05
CA TYR A 65 2.02 24.84 1.61
C TYR A 65 2.14 25.11 3.10
N GLN A 66 1.48 26.15 3.59
CA GLN A 66 1.40 26.51 5.00
C GLN A 66 0.00 27.03 5.30
N TYR A 67 -0.71 26.35 6.20
CA TYR A 67 -2.04 26.75 6.64
C TYR A 67 -2.41 26.08 7.96
N SER A 68 -3.44 26.60 8.62
CA SER A 68 -3.98 26.04 9.87
C SER A 68 -5.14 25.08 9.60
N ILE A 69 -5.14 23.95 10.31
CA ILE A 69 -6.21 22.94 10.27
C ILE A 69 -6.97 23.01 11.59
N GLN A 70 -8.29 23.21 11.49
CA GLN A 70 -9.15 23.34 12.65
C GLN A 70 -9.30 22.01 13.40
N LEU A 71 -9.43 22.11 14.71
CA LEU A 71 -9.63 21.01 15.64
C LEU A 71 -11.03 21.07 16.24
N THR A 72 -11.54 19.91 16.62
CA THR A 72 -12.70 19.82 17.50
C THR A 72 -12.44 18.78 18.57
N LYS A 73 -13.18 18.87 19.68
CA LYS A 73 -13.06 17.97 20.81
C LYS A 73 -14.40 17.35 21.16
N THR A 74 -14.38 16.08 21.53
CA THR A 74 -15.53 15.37 22.09
C THR A 74 -15.19 14.93 23.51
N SER A 75 -16.13 15.08 24.44
CA SER A 75 -15.99 14.56 25.81
C SER A 75 -15.90 13.03 25.79
N CYS A 76 -15.10 12.46 26.69
CA CYS A 76 -14.96 11.01 26.87
C CYS A 76 -15.69 10.56 28.14
N ASN A 77 -16.26 9.35 28.12
CA ASN A 77 -17.04 8.80 29.25
C ASN A 77 -16.24 8.68 30.55
N TYR A 78 -14.93 8.44 30.48
CA TYR A 78 -14.04 8.29 31.65
C TYR A 78 -13.22 9.56 31.94
N GLY A 79 -13.71 10.72 31.51
CA GLY A 79 -13.02 12.01 31.67
C GLY A 79 -12.05 12.34 30.52
N GLY A 80 -11.70 13.62 30.44
CA GLY A 80 -10.84 14.15 29.37
C GLY A 80 -11.57 14.39 28.04
N HIS A 81 -10.79 14.64 27.00
CA HIS A 81 -11.29 14.97 25.67
C HIS A 81 -10.54 14.20 24.59
N ARG A 82 -11.28 13.77 23.57
CA ARG A 82 -10.72 13.25 22.33
C ARG A 82 -10.73 14.35 21.28
N TYR A 83 -9.55 14.71 20.81
CA TYR A 83 -9.37 15.64 19.71
C TYR A 83 -9.63 14.95 18.36
N TRP A 84 -10.13 15.73 17.41
CA TRP A 84 -10.37 15.36 16.03
C TRP A 84 -9.93 16.48 15.10
N TRP A 85 -9.47 16.12 13.91
CA TRP A 85 -9.36 17.06 12.82
C TRP A 85 -10.75 17.40 12.28
N LEU A 86 -10.95 18.66 11.92
CA LEU A 86 -12.03 19.06 11.02
C LEU A 86 -11.47 19.08 9.59
N CYS A 87 -12.06 18.29 8.71
CA CYS A 87 -11.68 18.28 7.30
C CYS A 87 -11.87 19.68 6.69
N PRO A 88 -10.85 20.29 6.07
CA PRO A 88 -10.98 21.62 5.46
C PRO A 88 -12.03 21.70 4.34
N LYS A 89 -12.37 20.57 3.70
CA LYS A 89 -13.33 20.52 2.56
C LYS A 89 -14.76 20.20 3.00
N CYS A 90 -14.95 19.26 3.92
CA CYS A 90 -16.30 18.76 4.28
C CYS A 90 -16.65 18.96 5.76
N TYR A 91 -15.75 19.53 6.56
CA TYR A 91 -15.93 19.80 7.99
C TYR A 91 -16.29 18.58 8.86
N GLN A 92 -16.17 17.37 8.30
CA GLN A 92 -16.36 16.13 9.04
C GLN A 92 -15.20 15.88 9.99
N ARG A 93 -15.51 15.29 11.14
CA ARG A 93 -14.52 14.90 12.15
C ARG A 93 -13.75 13.67 11.70
N THR A 94 -12.43 13.73 11.70
CA THR A 94 -11.57 12.59 11.35
C THR A 94 -10.33 12.52 12.24
N SER A 95 -9.80 11.32 12.47
CA SER A 95 -8.54 11.14 13.20
C SER A 95 -7.31 11.31 12.29
N THR A 96 -7.48 11.15 10.99
CA THR A 96 -6.39 11.19 10.00
C THR A 96 -6.82 11.97 8.78
N LEU A 97 -5.95 12.85 8.30
CA LEU A 97 -6.04 13.51 7.00
C LEU A 97 -5.00 12.92 6.03
N TYR A 98 -5.26 13.07 4.74
CA TYR A 98 -4.46 12.53 3.65
C TYR A 98 -4.06 13.65 2.70
N CYS A 99 -2.79 13.70 2.31
CA CYS A 99 -2.27 14.74 1.42
C CYS A 99 -2.56 14.41 -0.05
N ALA A 100 -3.51 15.13 -0.66
CA ALA A 100 -3.81 15.07 -2.09
C ALA A 100 -3.65 16.48 -2.69
N GLY A 101 -2.49 17.11 -2.47
CA GLY A 101 -2.28 18.55 -2.66
C GLY A 101 -2.63 19.37 -1.43
N LEU A 102 -3.82 19.13 -0.85
CA LEU A 102 -4.24 19.59 0.48
C LEU A 102 -4.50 18.39 1.40
N TYR A 103 -4.32 18.57 2.71
CA TYR A 103 -4.75 17.59 3.71
C TYR A 103 -6.28 17.56 3.83
N VAL A 104 -6.88 16.45 3.41
CA VAL A 104 -8.33 16.24 3.41
C VAL A 104 -8.69 14.84 3.94
N CYS A 105 -9.96 14.60 4.25
CA CYS A 105 -10.40 13.29 4.78
C CYS A 105 -10.56 12.24 3.67
N ARG A 106 -10.64 10.96 4.07
CA ARG A 106 -10.81 9.82 3.14
C ARG A 106 -12.01 9.97 2.19
N HIS A 107 -13.13 10.49 2.69
CA HIS A 107 -14.35 10.63 1.90
C HIS A 107 -14.19 11.69 0.81
N CYS A 108 -13.40 12.74 1.07
CA CYS A 108 -13.15 13.80 0.11
C CYS A 108 -12.25 13.39 -1.05
N ILE A 109 -11.35 12.43 -0.82
CA ILE A 109 -10.47 11.87 -1.86
C ILE A 109 -11.07 10.63 -2.54
N GLY A 110 -12.15 10.06 -1.99
CA GLY A 110 -12.80 8.88 -2.56
C GLY A 110 -11.90 7.63 -2.59
N ALA A 111 -10.83 7.60 -1.79
CA ALA A 111 -9.86 6.50 -1.79
C ALA A 111 -10.38 5.32 -0.97
N ASN A 112 -10.18 4.11 -1.51
CA ASN A 112 -10.58 2.87 -0.86
C ASN A 112 -9.55 2.42 0.16
N TYR A 113 -9.97 1.59 1.12
CA TYR A 113 -9.01 0.89 1.97
C TYR A 113 -8.21 -0.09 1.11
N GLY A 114 -6.89 -0.19 1.34
CA GLY A 114 -6.06 -1.16 0.62
C GLY A 114 -6.59 -2.60 0.72
N SER A 115 -7.17 -2.97 1.86
CA SER A 115 -7.81 -4.28 2.04
C SER A 115 -9.04 -4.51 1.15
N GLN A 116 -9.75 -3.45 0.74
CA GLN A 116 -10.89 -3.56 -0.19
C GLN A 116 -10.43 -3.77 -1.63
N LEU A 117 -9.20 -3.37 -1.96
CA LEU A 117 -8.60 -3.54 -3.27
C LEU A 117 -7.77 -4.84 -3.39
N GLN A 118 -7.55 -5.55 -2.27
CA GLN A 118 -6.82 -6.81 -2.28
C GLN A 118 -7.58 -7.90 -3.04
N GLN A 119 -6.98 -8.35 -4.13
CA GLN A 119 -7.43 -9.52 -4.86
C GLN A 119 -7.05 -10.81 -4.12
N PRO A 120 -7.70 -11.95 -4.42
CA PRO A 120 -7.32 -13.24 -3.83
C PRO A 120 -5.82 -13.55 -3.98
N ILE A 121 -5.25 -13.25 -5.14
CA ILE A 121 -3.82 -13.46 -5.43
C ILE A 121 -2.90 -12.63 -4.50
N ASP A 122 -3.29 -11.41 -4.12
CA ASP A 122 -2.50 -10.55 -3.22
C ASP A 122 -2.36 -11.15 -1.82
N ARG A 123 -3.38 -11.91 -1.38
CA ARG A 123 -3.35 -12.63 -0.11
C ARG A 123 -2.34 -13.77 -0.16
N VAL A 124 -2.26 -14.48 -1.29
CA VAL A 124 -1.28 -15.54 -1.52
C VAL A 124 0.14 -14.96 -1.51
N PHE A 125 0.38 -13.86 -2.23
CA PHE A 125 1.67 -13.15 -2.19
C PHE A 125 2.04 -12.69 -0.77
N SER A 126 1.10 -12.09 -0.04
CA SER A 126 1.32 -11.65 1.34
C SER A 126 1.68 -12.82 2.27
N ARG A 127 1.07 -13.99 2.04
CA ARG A 127 1.37 -15.21 2.80
C ARG A 127 2.77 -15.75 2.50
N ILE A 128 3.16 -15.80 1.23
CA ILE A 128 4.52 -16.17 0.82
C ILE A 128 5.55 -15.23 1.46
N ALA A 129 5.34 -13.90 1.38
CA ALA A 129 6.23 -12.92 1.99
C ALA A 129 6.35 -13.09 3.51
N ALA A 130 5.24 -13.38 4.21
CA ALA A 130 5.24 -13.66 5.64
C ALA A 130 6.03 -14.92 6.00
N ILE A 131 5.92 -15.99 5.19
CA ILE A 131 6.72 -17.21 5.38
C ILE A 131 8.20 -16.90 5.18
N ARG A 132 8.57 -16.22 4.08
CA ARG A 132 9.96 -15.82 3.80
C ARG A 132 10.54 -14.95 4.92
N ALA A 133 9.76 -13.99 5.43
CA ALA A 133 10.16 -13.15 6.55
C ALA A 133 10.42 -13.97 7.81
N ARG A 134 9.54 -14.93 8.12
CA ARG A 134 9.67 -15.81 9.28
C ARG A 134 10.88 -16.75 9.17
N LEU A 135 11.23 -17.16 7.96
CA LEU A 135 12.41 -17.96 7.66
C LEU A 135 13.69 -17.13 7.53
N GLY A 136 13.61 -15.80 7.60
CA GLY A 136 14.74 -14.90 7.40
C GLY A 136 15.27 -14.91 5.97
N TRP A 137 14.46 -15.34 5.00
CA TRP A 137 14.82 -15.39 3.59
C TRP A 137 14.62 -14.03 2.93
N GLN A 138 15.40 -13.78 1.88
CA GLN A 138 15.28 -12.57 1.07
C GLN A 138 13.86 -12.44 0.50
N GLN A 139 13.27 -11.25 0.60
CA GLN A 139 11.92 -10.99 0.12
C GLN A 139 11.85 -10.94 -1.41
N GLY A 140 10.71 -11.37 -1.98
CA GLY A 140 10.46 -11.39 -3.42
C GLY A 140 10.33 -12.81 -3.97
N VAL A 141 9.39 -13.00 -4.91
CA VAL A 141 9.07 -14.30 -5.51
C VAL A 141 10.14 -14.82 -6.47
N ILE A 142 11.02 -13.93 -6.95
CA ILE A 142 12.14 -14.27 -7.84
C ILE A 142 13.30 -14.95 -7.11
N HIS A 143 13.32 -14.87 -5.77
CA HIS A 143 14.41 -15.40 -4.98
C HIS A 143 14.14 -16.84 -4.56
N GLY A 144 15.15 -17.70 -4.70
CA GLY A 144 15.07 -19.10 -4.32
C GLY A 144 14.86 -19.35 -2.82
N ILE A 145 14.80 -20.64 -2.48
CA ILE A 145 14.70 -21.16 -1.11
C ILE A 145 16.01 -20.87 -0.37
N GLY A 146 15.92 -20.31 0.83
CA GLY A 146 17.06 -20.04 1.70
C GLY A 146 17.35 -21.17 2.70
N ALA A 147 18.39 -20.99 3.52
CA ALA A 147 18.74 -21.93 4.57
C ALA A 147 17.75 -21.90 5.75
N LYS A 148 17.71 -23.00 6.51
CA LYS A 148 16.93 -23.10 7.75
C LYS A 148 17.51 -22.20 8.87
N PRO A 149 16.68 -21.43 9.60
CA PRO A 149 17.14 -20.66 10.76
C PRO A 149 17.69 -21.54 11.90
N ARG A 150 18.78 -21.08 12.53
CA ARG A 150 19.57 -21.83 13.55
C ARG A 150 18.75 -22.39 14.72
N TYR A 151 17.65 -21.74 15.11
CA TYR A 151 16.83 -22.13 16.27
C TYR A 151 15.43 -22.63 15.90
N MET A 152 15.16 -22.85 14.62
CA MET A 152 13.87 -23.38 14.18
C MET A 152 13.86 -24.90 14.26
N HIS A 153 12.79 -25.49 14.78
CA HIS A 153 12.62 -26.95 14.74
C HIS A 153 12.40 -27.43 13.29
N SER A 154 13.03 -28.55 12.89
CA SER A 154 12.97 -29.03 11.49
C SER A 154 11.55 -29.23 11.01
N LYS A 155 10.68 -29.87 11.82
CA LYS A 155 9.26 -30.05 11.47
C LYS A 155 8.52 -28.72 11.18
N THR A 156 8.87 -27.65 11.89
CA THR A 156 8.28 -26.32 11.66
C THR A 156 8.81 -25.71 10.38
N PHE A 157 10.11 -25.88 10.12
CA PHE A 157 10.74 -25.45 8.88
C PHE A 157 10.11 -26.16 7.68
N ASP A 158 10.08 -27.49 7.68
CA ASP A 158 9.54 -28.30 6.56
C ASP A 158 8.07 -27.94 6.28
N ARG A 159 7.26 -27.76 7.34
CA ARG A 159 5.86 -27.31 7.19
C ARG A 159 5.76 -25.95 6.50
N LEU A 160 6.62 -24.99 6.86
CA LEU A 160 6.62 -23.65 6.26
C LEU A 160 7.11 -23.68 4.81
N VAL A 161 8.13 -24.50 4.51
CA VAL A 161 8.63 -24.67 3.13
C VAL A 161 7.59 -25.34 2.25
N ASN A 162 6.95 -26.42 2.72
CA ASN A 162 5.87 -27.08 1.97
C ASN A 162 4.68 -26.14 1.71
N GLU A 163 4.33 -25.30 2.69
CA GLU A 163 3.31 -24.27 2.51
C GLU A 163 3.76 -23.22 1.48
N HIS A 164 5.00 -22.74 1.55
CA HIS A 164 5.58 -21.81 0.58
C HIS A 164 5.55 -22.37 -0.85
N ASP A 165 5.96 -23.62 -1.04
CA ASP A 165 6.08 -24.22 -2.37
C ASP A 165 4.69 -24.43 -3.00
N ARG A 166 3.72 -24.90 -2.21
CA ARG A 166 2.33 -25.01 -2.65
C ARG A 166 1.76 -23.66 -3.11
N LEU A 167 1.96 -22.61 -2.32
CA LEU A 167 1.47 -21.27 -2.66
C LEU A 167 2.22 -20.68 -3.85
N SER A 168 3.51 -20.99 -4.01
CA SER A 168 4.31 -20.52 -5.14
C SER A 168 3.84 -21.12 -6.46
N VAL A 169 3.43 -22.40 -6.46
CA VAL A 169 2.80 -23.04 -7.63
C VAL A 169 1.46 -22.39 -7.98
N GLU A 170 0.61 -22.10 -6.98
CA GLU A 170 -0.68 -21.42 -7.20
C GLU A 170 -0.50 -20.02 -7.81
N VAL A 171 0.50 -19.28 -7.34
CA VAL A 171 0.85 -17.98 -7.92
C VAL A 171 1.34 -18.13 -9.36
N TRP A 172 2.27 -19.04 -9.62
CA TRP A 172 2.79 -19.28 -10.97
C TRP A 172 1.66 -19.63 -11.95
N GLN A 173 0.76 -20.53 -11.56
CA GLN A 173 -0.38 -20.91 -12.39
C GLN A 173 -1.30 -19.71 -12.66
N SER A 174 -1.67 -18.96 -11.62
CA SER A 174 -2.52 -17.78 -11.78
C SER A 174 -1.87 -16.68 -12.63
N THR A 175 -0.55 -16.51 -12.52
CA THR A 175 0.21 -15.57 -13.37
C THR A 175 0.24 -16.04 -14.82
N LEU A 176 0.46 -17.34 -15.09
CA LEU A 176 0.44 -17.90 -16.45
C LEU A 176 -0.93 -17.78 -17.10
N ASP A 177 -2.01 -18.05 -16.35
CA ASP A 177 -3.39 -17.92 -16.83
C ASP A 177 -3.72 -16.45 -17.18
N LYS A 178 -3.24 -15.49 -16.38
CA LYS A 178 -3.40 -14.05 -16.66
C LYS A 178 -2.61 -13.56 -17.86
N LEU A 179 -1.50 -14.21 -18.19
CA LEU A 179 -0.66 -13.89 -19.34
C LEU A 179 -1.13 -14.59 -20.64
N ASN A 180 -2.26 -15.31 -20.62
CA ASN A 180 -2.75 -16.12 -21.74
C ASN A 180 -1.70 -17.13 -22.27
N CYS A 181 -0.80 -17.61 -21.40
CA CYS A 181 0.27 -18.54 -21.78
C CYS A 181 -0.12 -20.02 -21.64
N THR A 182 -1.40 -20.33 -21.47
CA THR A 182 -1.93 -21.68 -21.58
C THR A 182 -2.43 -21.92 -23.00
N ARG A 183 -1.54 -22.42 -23.86
CA ARG A 183 -1.89 -23.04 -25.14
C ARG A 183 -1.35 -24.46 -25.20
#